data_AF-A0A7T4WI26-F1
#
_entry.id   AF-A0A7T4WI26-F1
#
_cell.length_a   1.000
_cell.length_b   1.000
_cell.length_c   1.000
_cell.angle_alpha   90.00
_cell.angle_beta   90.00
_cell.angle_gamma   90.00
#
_symmetry.space_group_name_H-M   'P 1'
#
loop_
_entity.id
_entity.type
_entity.pdbx_description
1 polymer ?
#
loop_
_entity_poly.entity_id
_entity_poly.type
_entity_poly.pdbx_seq_one_letter_code
_entity_poly.pdbx_strand_id
1 'polypeptide(L)'
;MIDSVMGTHESTDAAPLTDLRQATRDNFEYLVATLSRRTTGKKYENYVVNAIWNALSDETLRPVTQQYVNRRVQRDGLALVNLAPERTLAESKQRAYIDLYFPALRLGIECDEAQHDAQDPEAADDARRQDIERAIPGYREERVRVQTDETGKAVSPATVLERIDKVVAIIRERKSQVERGDFEWALAGPVAWPLDVPDWQLALRAGALRAADGFFFRSNGEVRELFGRGNGTGTGSDHFTTNIELTGSSDVVWCPTLAVHDPKTGFRTTNTAGWLNWIMTEGDEVLIGQAAPSEASAARRKAASLAKAKPLPAWEYGVPADVAAQFESSIDREPVAWTPDGHRWDGARRITFVRTKDAIGRRGFQFVGVFSAPIGHRAIDGVWFEVCRLVSDSVQLPRLGAPTR
;
A
#
# COMPACT_ATOMS: atom_id res chain seq x y z
N MET A 1 -47.93 50.20 -15.64
CA MET A 1 -46.53 50.17 -16.05
C MET A 1 -45.86 49.06 -15.27
N ILE A 2 -45.32 48.13 -16.03
CA ILE A 2 -44.63 46.91 -15.61
C ILE A 2 -43.25 47.33 -15.12
N ASP A 3 -42.79 46.80 -13.98
CA ASP A 3 -41.39 46.40 -13.87
C ASP A 3 -41.24 45.25 -12.87
N SER A 4 -40.89 44.11 -13.47
CA SER A 4 -40.54 42.84 -12.86
C SER A 4 -39.02 42.83 -12.71
N VAL A 5 -38.52 42.79 -11.48
CA VAL A 5 -37.11 42.49 -11.22
C VAL A 5 -37.02 41.04 -10.82
N MET A 6 -36.78 40.18 -11.81
CA MET A 6 -36.35 38.81 -11.60
C MET A 6 -34.93 38.83 -11.04
N GLY A 7 -34.79 38.52 -9.76
CA GLY A 7 -33.51 38.11 -9.18
C GLY A 7 -33.14 36.74 -9.72
N THR A 8 -32.14 36.68 -10.59
CA THR A 8 -31.48 35.44 -10.99
C THR A 8 -30.73 34.88 -9.77
N HIS A 9 -31.23 33.78 -9.23
CA HIS A 9 -30.43 32.89 -8.39
C HIS A 9 -29.32 32.31 -9.27
N GLU A 10 -28.13 32.90 -9.21
CA GLU A 10 -26.91 32.22 -9.64
C GLU A 10 -26.70 31.01 -8.72
N SER A 11 -26.79 29.83 -9.33
CA SER A 11 -26.51 28.57 -8.67
C SER A 11 -25.05 28.54 -8.25
N THR A 12 -24.85 28.22 -6.97
CA THR A 12 -23.59 27.87 -6.33
C THR A 12 -22.68 27.00 -7.19
N ASP A 13 -21.42 27.43 -7.25
CA ASP A 13 -20.23 26.79 -7.82
C ASP A 13 -20.26 25.25 -7.83
N ALA A 14 -20.47 24.67 -9.01
CA ALA A 14 -20.04 23.30 -9.28
C ALA A 14 -18.52 23.32 -9.44
N ALA A 15 -17.80 22.57 -8.60
CA ALA A 15 -16.36 22.38 -8.75
C ALA A 15 -16.05 21.92 -10.19
N PRO A 16 -15.01 22.47 -10.86
CA PRO A 16 -14.70 22.11 -12.23
C PRO A 16 -14.42 20.61 -12.32
N LEU A 17 -15.18 19.92 -13.16
CA LEU A 17 -14.95 18.53 -13.54
C LEU A 17 -13.50 18.42 -14.04
N THR A 18 -12.72 17.56 -13.41
CA THR A 18 -11.35 17.24 -13.84
C THR A 18 -11.39 16.69 -15.27
N ASP A 19 -10.63 17.29 -16.18
CA ASP A 19 -10.49 16.87 -17.59
C ASP A 19 -9.12 16.21 -17.77
N LEU A 20 -9.05 15.04 -18.40
CA LEU A 20 -7.84 14.32 -18.80
C LEU A 20 -6.85 15.22 -19.56
N ARG A 21 -7.36 16.25 -20.25
CA ARG A 21 -6.53 17.29 -20.90
C ARG A 21 -5.68 18.11 -19.94
N GLN A 22 -6.06 18.17 -18.67
CA GLN A 22 -5.35 18.85 -17.58
C GLN A 22 -4.50 17.88 -16.74
N ALA A 23 -4.57 16.57 -17.02
CA ALA A 23 -3.79 15.58 -16.30
C ALA A 23 -2.28 15.87 -16.38
N THR A 24 -1.58 15.66 -15.27
CA THR A 24 -0.11 15.60 -15.32
C THR A 24 0.34 14.45 -16.23
N ARG A 25 1.54 14.55 -16.80
CA ARG A 25 2.12 13.45 -17.60
C ARG A 25 2.15 12.14 -16.83
N ASP A 26 2.46 12.19 -15.54
CA ASP A 26 2.55 11.01 -14.67
C ASP A 26 1.20 10.33 -14.45
N ASN A 27 0.12 11.09 -14.27
CA ASN A 27 -1.22 10.54 -14.10
C ASN A 27 -1.77 9.99 -15.42
N PHE A 28 -1.44 10.63 -16.55
CA PHE A 28 -1.72 10.07 -17.87
C PHE A 28 -1.01 8.72 -18.09
N GLU A 29 0.31 8.65 -17.83
CA GLU A 29 1.09 7.41 -17.94
C GLU A 29 0.58 6.33 -16.98
N TYR A 30 0.13 6.72 -15.78
CA TYR A 30 -0.52 5.80 -14.85
C TYR A 30 -1.77 5.15 -15.45
N LEU A 31 -2.66 5.95 -16.04
CA LEU A 31 -3.89 5.44 -16.67
C LEU A 31 -3.57 4.53 -17.85
N VAL A 32 -2.62 4.93 -18.71
CA VAL A 32 -2.16 4.09 -19.84
C VAL A 32 -1.63 2.75 -19.33
N ALA A 33 -0.74 2.75 -18.34
CA ALA A 33 -0.17 1.52 -17.79
C ALA A 33 -1.22 0.65 -17.06
N THR A 34 -2.21 1.28 -16.43
CA THR A 34 -3.30 0.60 -15.72
C THR A 34 -4.24 -0.11 -16.70
N LEU A 35 -4.67 0.57 -17.77
CA LEU A 35 -5.68 0.08 -18.71
C LEU A 35 -5.12 -0.81 -19.83
N SER A 36 -3.82 -0.68 -20.14
CA SER A 36 -3.12 -1.55 -21.10
C SER A 36 -2.68 -2.89 -20.48
N ARG A 37 -2.80 -3.03 -19.16
CA ARG A 37 -2.37 -4.23 -18.45
C ARG A 37 -3.24 -5.42 -18.85
N ARG A 38 -2.58 -6.53 -19.21
CA ARG A 38 -3.24 -7.78 -19.59
C ARG A 38 -2.68 -8.93 -18.78
N THR A 39 -3.55 -9.71 -18.16
CA THR A 39 -3.18 -11.00 -17.58
C THR A 39 -3.10 -12.05 -18.69
N THR A 40 -1.98 -12.78 -18.78
CA THR A 40 -1.88 -13.95 -19.65
C THR A 40 -2.90 -15.00 -19.21
N GLY A 41 -3.82 -15.38 -20.10
CA GLY A 41 -4.80 -16.44 -19.83
C GLY A 41 -6.20 -15.95 -19.40
N LYS A 42 -6.37 -14.67 -19.05
CA LYS A 42 -7.69 -14.04 -18.86
C LYS A 42 -8.03 -13.17 -20.06
N LYS A 43 -8.81 -13.72 -21.00
CA LYS A 43 -9.03 -13.10 -22.31
C LYS A 43 -10.08 -11.99 -22.30
N TYR A 44 -11.02 -12.04 -21.36
CA TYR A 44 -12.12 -11.10 -21.22
C TYR A 44 -11.85 -10.01 -20.17
N GLU A 45 -10.97 -10.26 -19.20
CA GLU A 45 -10.61 -9.29 -18.15
C GLU A 45 -10.31 -7.90 -18.72
N ASN A 46 -9.38 -7.80 -19.66
CA ASN A 46 -8.99 -6.51 -20.23
C ASN A 46 -10.16 -5.81 -20.96
N TYR A 47 -11.04 -6.57 -21.63
CA TYR A 47 -12.23 -6.01 -22.28
C TYR A 47 -13.21 -5.45 -21.25
N VAL A 48 -13.56 -6.24 -20.22
CA VAL A 48 -14.51 -5.83 -19.17
C VAL A 48 -14.00 -4.60 -18.43
N VAL A 49 -12.73 -4.60 -18.03
CA VAL A 49 -12.10 -3.47 -17.34
C VAL A 49 -12.18 -2.19 -18.16
N ASN A 50 -11.79 -2.25 -19.44
CA ASN A 50 -11.82 -1.08 -20.32
C ASN A 50 -13.26 -0.64 -20.63
N ALA A 51 -14.19 -1.58 -20.80
CA ALA A 51 -15.60 -1.26 -21.04
C ALA A 51 -16.23 -0.52 -19.85
N ILE A 52 -15.98 -1.00 -18.62
CA ILE A 52 -16.43 -0.34 -17.39
C ILE A 52 -15.82 1.06 -17.26
N TRP A 53 -14.49 1.18 -17.40
CA TRP A 53 -13.80 2.46 -17.28
C TRP A 53 -14.35 3.51 -18.25
N ASN A 54 -14.51 3.14 -19.53
CA ASN A 54 -14.99 4.05 -20.55
C ASN A 54 -16.48 4.41 -20.36
N ALA A 55 -17.33 3.46 -19.96
CA ALA A 55 -18.75 3.70 -19.71
C ALA A 55 -19.00 4.52 -18.43
N LEU A 56 -18.13 4.35 -17.43
CA LEU A 56 -18.13 5.15 -16.20
C LEU A 56 -17.85 6.62 -16.54
N SER A 57 -16.84 6.88 -17.37
CA SER A 57 -16.44 8.22 -17.85
C SER A 57 -16.26 9.21 -16.69
N ASP A 58 -15.67 8.74 -15.59
CA ASP A 58 -15.45 9.51 -14.37
C ASP A 58 -13.99 9.45 -13.95
N GLU A 59 -13.24 10.44 -14.42
CA GLU A 59 -11.79 10.58 -14.21
C GLU A 59 -11.43 11.02 -12.79
N THR A 60 -12.44 11.41 -12.01
CA THR A 60 -12.25 11.74 -10.60
C THR A 60 -12.07 10.48 -9.74
N LEU A 61 -12.27 9.28 -10.29
CA LEU A 61 -11.98 8.02 -9.62
C LEU A 61 -10.64 7.46 -10.08
N ARG A 62 -9.78 7.08 -9.12
CA ARG A 62 -8.51 6.39 -9.42
C ARG A 62 -8.75 4.89 -9.63
N PRO A 63 -8.54 4.34 -10.84
CA PRO A 63 -8.60 2.90 -11.05
C PRO A 63 -7.27 2.25 -10.63
N VAL A 64 -7.32 1.01 -10.16
CA VAL A 64 -6.16 0.14 -9.99
C VAL A 64 -6.50 -1.21 -10.62
N THR A 65 -5.71 -1.68 -11.58
CA THR A 65 -5.88 -3.02 -12.14
C THR A 65 -4.95 -4.01 -11.46
N GLN A 66 -5.42 -5.25 -11.29
CA GLN A 66 -4.69 -6.30 -10.59
C GLN A 66 -4.17 -5.85 -9.22
N GLN A 67 -5.04 -5.23 -8.41
CA GLN A 67 -4.68 -4.82 -7.06
C GLN A 67 -4.32 -6.06 -6.23
N TYR A 68 -3.08 -6.11 -5.76
CA TYR A 68 -2.61 -7.17 -4.88
C TYR A 68 -3.26 -7.05 -3.50
N VAL A 69 -3.70 -8.19 -2.95
CA VAL A 69 -4.15 -8.30 -1.57
C VAL A 69 -3.41 -9.45 -0.89
N ASN A 70 -2.66 -9.14 0.16
CA ASN A 70 -2.03 -10.12 1.03
C ASN A 70 -3.05 -10.64 2.05
N ARG A 71 -3.60 -11.84 1.83
CA ARG A 71 -4.63 -12.41 2.70
C ARG A 71 -4.14 -12.87 4.07
N ARG A 72 -2.82 -12.82 4.33
CA ARG A 72 -2.23 -13.04 5.67
C ARG A 72 -2.38 -11.84 6.59
N VAL A 73 -2.42 -10.65 6.01
CA VAL A 73 -2.40 -9.41 6.76
C VAL A 73 -3.84 -9.02 7.05
N GLN A 74 -4.29 -9.24 8.29
CA GLN A 74 -5.62 -8.84 8.74
C GLN A 74 -5.58 -7.45 9.40
N ARG A 75 -5.01 -6.46 8.68
CA ARG A 75 -4.91 -5.06 9.12
C ARG A 75 -5.25 -4.12 7.96
N ASP A 76 -6.08 -3.10 8.26
CA ASP A 76 -6.59 -2.17 7.27
C ASP A 76 -5.44 -1.52 6.47
N GLY A 77 -5.53 -1.60 5.15
CA GLY A 77 -4.60 -0.99 4.22
C GLY A 77 -3.24 -1.66 4.07
N LEU A 78 -2.71 -2.30 5.12
CA LEU A 78 -1.40 -2.97 5.03
C LEU A 78 -1.43 -4.17 4.08
N ALA A 79 -2.57 -4.84 3.98
CA ALA A 79 -2.78 -5.93 3.03
C ALA A 79 -2.70 -5.50 1.56
N LEU A 80 -2.89 -4.20 1.26
CA LEU A 80 -2.80 -3.64 -0.09
C LEU A 80 -1.36 -3.36 -0.53
N VAL A 81 -0.41 -3.43 0.42
CA VAL A 81 0.99 -3.18 0.14
C VAL A 81 1.65 -4.49 -0.30
N ASN A 82 2.29 -4.47 -1.45
CA ASN A 82 3.08 -5.61 -1.93
C ASN A 82 4.43 -5.67 -1.18
N LEU A 83 4.40 -6.26 0.01
CA LEU A 83 5.54 -6.43 0.91
C LEU A 83 6.52 -7.49 0.39
N ALA A 84 7.16 -7.23 -0.76
CA ALA A 84 8.06 -8.13 -1.47
C ALA A 84 7.48 -9.51 -1.81
N PRO A 85 7.89 -10.10 -2.95
CA PRO A 85 7.43 -11.44 -3.29
C PRO A 85 8.15 -12.46 -2.40
N GLU A 86 7.53 -12.89 -1.31
CA GLU A 86 7.78 -14.23 -0.75
C GLU A 86 7.67 -15.22 -1.93
N ARG A 87 8.77 -15.84 -2.31
CA ARG A 87 8.89 -16.69 -3.52
C ARG A 87 8.55 -18.15 -3.25
N THR A 88 7.73 -18.43 -2.26
CA THR A 88 7.22 -19.76 -1.95
C THR A 88 6.07 -20.12 -2.89
N LEU A 89 6.20 -21.25 -3.59
CA LEU A 89 5.11 -21.80 -4.41
C LEU A 89 3.88 -22.17 -3.55
N ALA A 90 4.08 -22.63 -2.31
CA ALA A 90 2.99 -23.05 -1.43
C ALA A 90 2.12 -21.88 -0.92
N GLU A 91 2.68 -20.67 -0.82
CA GLU A 91 2.01 -19.48 -0.26
C GLU A 91 1.42 -18.56 -1.35
N SER A 92 1.73 -18.85 -2.62
CA SER A 92 1.07 -18.21 -3.78
C SER A 92 -0.45 -18.31 -3.74
N LYS A 93 -0.99 -19.35 -3.07
CA LYS A 93 -2.43 -19.52 -2.84
C LYS A 93 -3.01 -18.39 -2.00
N GLN A 94 -2.27 -17.77 -1.09
CA GLN A 94 -2.78 -16.73 -0.17
C GLN A 94 -2.71 -15.31 -0.75
N ARG A 95 -2.35 -15.18 -2.02
CA ARG A 95 -2.40 -13.91 -2.76
C ARG A 95 -3.70 -13.84 -3.52
N ALA A 96 -4.39 -12.71 -3.42
CA ALA A 96 -5.51 -12.40 -4.30
C ALA A 96 -5.15 -11.18 -5.15
N TYR A 97 -5.72 -11.13 -6.34
CA TYR A 97 -5.69 -9.96 -7.20
C TYR A 97 -7.13 -9.55 -7.45
N ILE A 98 -7.39 -8.26 -7.33
CA ILE A 98 -8.65 -7.65 -7.75
C ILE A 98 -8.47 -7.11 -9.16
N ASP A 99 -9.27 -7.60 -10.12
CA ASP A 99 -9.08 -7.27 -11.54
C ASP A 99 -9.18 -5.75 -11.80
N LEU A 100 -10.20 -5.08 -11.24
CA LEU A 100 -10.31 -3.62 -11.18
C LEU A 100 -10.75 -3.18 -9.78
N TYR A 101 -10.01 -2.26 -9.17
CA TYR A 101 -10.25 -1.76 -7.84
C TYR A 101 -10.31 -0.23 -7.82
N PHE A 102 -11.28 0.33 -7.09
CA PHE A 102 -11.41 1.75 -6.80
C PHE A 102 -11.14 1.99 -5.31
N PRO A 103 -9.91 2.39 -4.91
CA PRO A 103 -9.52 2.52 -3.51
C PRO A 103 -10.45 3.41 -2.68
N ALA A 104 -10.81 4.57 -3.23
CA ALA A 104 -11.63 5.54 -2.53
C ALA A 104 -13.10 5.11 -2.39
N LEU A 105 -13.50 4.00 -3.03
CA LEU A 105 -14.83 3.40 -2.88
C LEU A 105 -14.82 2.10 -2.07
N ARG A 106 -13.60 1.58 -1.76
CA ARG A 106 -13.35 0.21 -1.32
C ARG A 106 -14.14 -0.81 -2.19
N LEU A 107 -14.18 -0.59 -3.50
CA LEU A 107 -15.00 -1.37 -4.44
C LEU A 107 -14.11 -2.10 -5.46
N GLY A 108 -14.17 -3.42 -5.44
CA GLY A 108 -13.53 -4.31 -6.40
C GLY A 108 -14.50 -4.86 -7.43
N ILE A 109 -14.02 -5.06 -8.65
CA ILE A 109 -14.72 -5.65 -9.76
C ILE A 109 -13.88 -6.82 -10.27
N GLU A 110 -14.48 -7.99 -10.37
CA GLU A 110 -13.87 -9.22 -10.85
C GLU A 110 -14.46 -9.65 -12.19
N CYS A 111 -13.59 -10.02 -13.14
CA CYS A 111 -14.00 -10.65 -14.38
C CYS A 111 -13.99 -12.17 -14.20
N ASP A 112 -15.18 -12.76 -14.10
CA ASP A 112 -15.34 -14.20 -13.87
C ASP A 112 -15.38 -14.95 -15.21
N GLU A 113 -14.20 -15.38 -15.62
CA GLU A 113 -13.97 -16.32 -16.73
C GLU A 113 -14.07 -17.74 -16.16
N ALA A 114 -15.29 -18.31 -16.13
CA ALA A 114 -15.66 -19.66 -15.69
C ALA A 114 -14.50 -20.51 -15.15
N GLN A 115 -14.44 -20.71 -13.83
CA GLN A 115 -13.37 -21.49 -13.20
C GLN A 115 -13.41 -22.96 -13.63
N HIS A 116 -12.27 -23.44 -14.12
CA HIS A 116 -11.99 -24.86 -14.26
C HIS A 116 -11.55 -25.45 -12.89
N ASP A 117 -12.17 -26.57 -12.52
CA ASP A 117 -11.63 -27.61 -11.61
C ASP A 117 -11.60 -27.38 -10.08
N ALA A 118 -12.48 -26.55 -9.50
CA ALA A 118 -12.73 -26.58 -8.05
C ALA A 118 -13.94 -27.48 -7.70
N GLN A 119 -13.79 -28.34 -6.69
CA GLN A 119 -14.87 -29.21 -6.18
C GLN A 119 -16.02 -28.41 -5.53
N ASP A 120 -15.72 -27.21 -5.01
CA ASP A 120 -16.67 -26.23 -4.47
C ASP A 120 -16.15 -24.80 -4.74
N PRO A 121 -16.43 -24.22 -5.93
CA PRO A 121 -15.97 -22.89 -6.32
C PRO A 121 -16.56 -21.77 -5.45
N GLU A 122 -17.81 -21.95 -5.00
CA GLU A 122 -18.56 -20.93 -4.28
C GLU A 122 -18.02 -20.72 -2.87
N ALA A 123 -17.74 -21.80 -2.13
CA ALA A 123 -17.11 -21.71 -0.81
C ALA A 123 -15.69 -21.11 -0.87
N ALA A 124 -14.94 -21.43 -1.93
CA ALA A 124 -13.59 -20.89 -2.13
C ALA A 124 -13.61 -19.38 -2.44
N ASP A 125 -14.58 -18.94 -3.25
CA ASP A 125 -14.79 -17.53 -3.58
C ASP A 125 -15.28 -16.73 -2.37
N ASP A 126 -16.21 -17.27 -1.58
CA ASP A 126 -16.69 -16.65 -0.35
C ASP A 126 -15.57 -16.51 0.69
N ALA A 127 -14.74 -17.54 0.87
CA ALA A 127 -13.57 -17.47 1.76
C ALA A 127 -12.58 -16.39 1.29
N ARG A 128 -12.30 -16.31 -0.02
CA ARG A 128 -11.45 -15.26 -0.61
C ARG A 128 -12.05 -13.88 -0.34
N ARG A 129 -13.35 -13.68 -0.58
CA ARG A 129 -14.03 -12.40 -0.35
C ARG A 129 -13.95 -12.00 1.12
N GLN A 130 -14.19 -12.93 2.04
CA GLN A 130 -14.08 -12.67 3.48
C GLN A 130 -12.66 -12.28 3.89
N ASP A 131 -11.63 -12.92 3.33
CA ASP A 131 -10.24 -12.55 3.61
C ASP A 131 -9.92 -11.14 3.10
N ILE A 132 -10.42 -10.78 1.91
CA ILE A 132 -10.25 -9.41 1.37
C ILE A 132 -11.01 -8.39 2.21
N GLU A 133 -12.23 -8.71 2.66
CA GLU A 133 -13.03 -7.87 3.55
C GLU A 133 -12.32 -7.62 4.89
N ARG A 134 -11.68 -8.65 5.46
CA ARG A 134 -10.85 -8.48 6.68
C ARG A 134 -9.63 -7.60 6.43
N ALA A 135 -9.05 -7.70 5.24
CA ALA A 135 -7.91 -6.89 4.81
C ALA A 135 -8.29 -5.43 4.48
N ILE A 136 -9.51 -5.20 4.02
CA ILE A 136 -10.05 -3.92 3.56
C ILE A 136 -11.48 -3.79 4.13
N PRO A 137 -11.66 -3.33 5.38
CA PRO A 137 -12.99 -3.23 5.99
C PRO A 137 -13.97 -2.39 5.16
N GLY A 138 -15.20 -2.85 4.97
CA GLY A 138 -16.18 -2.17 4.12
C GLY A 138 -15.90 -2.33 2.62
N TYR A 139 -15.13 -3.35 2.25
CA TYR A 139 -14.92 -3.73 0.87
C TYR A 139 -16.22 -4.27 0.27
N ARG A 140 -16.38 -4.03 -1.02
CA ARG A 140 -17.49 -4.57 -1.80
C ARG A 140 -16.91 -5.16 -3.07
N GLU A 141 -17.37 -6.34 -3.43
CA GLU A 141 -16.99 -7.01 -4.68
C GLU A 141 -18.20 -7.15 -5.58
N GLU A 142 -18.04 -6.76 -6.84
CA GLU A 142 -18.99 -7.03 -7.92
C GLU A 142 -18.34 -7.94 -8.96
N ARG A 143 -19.12 -8.86 -9.52
CA ARG A 143 -18.62 -9.86 -10.47
C ARG A 143 -19.30 -9.72 -11.83
N VAL A 144 -18.50 -9.68 -12.89
CA VAL A 144 -18.98 -9.73 -14.28
C VAL A 144 -18.66 -11.11 -14.84
N ARG A 145 -19.64 -12.02 -14.83
CA ARG A 145 -19.50 -13.33 -15.48
C ARG A 145 -19.63 -13.17 -16.99
N VAL A 146 -18.65 -13.68 -17.72
CA VAL A 146 -18.53 -13.46 -19.17
C VAL A 146 -18.69 -14.73 -20.00
N GLN A 147 -18.48 -15.90 -19.41
CA GLN A 147 -18.56 -17.18 -20.12
C GLN A 147 -19.84 -17.94 -19.80
N THR A 148 -20.08 -18.21 -18.52
CA THR A 148 -21.24 -18.98 -18.06
C THR A 148 -22.02 -18.24 -16.98
N ASP A 149 -23.33 -18.48 -16.92
CA ASP A 149 -24.18 -18.02 -15.83
C ASP A 149 -24.13 -18.97 -14.61
N GLU A 150 -24.95 -18.70 -13.59
CA GLU A 150 -25.07 -19.53 -12.38
C GLU A 150 -25.48 -20.99 -12.66
N THR A 151 -26.07 -21.26 -13.82
CA THR A 151 -26.50 -22.59 -14.23
C THR A 151 -25.48 -23.28 -15.14
N GLY A 152 -24.34 -22.63 -15.41
CA GLY A 152 -23.31 -23.14 -16.32
C GLY A 152 -23.60 -22.90 -17.81
N LYS A 153 -24.65 -22.14 -18.15
CA LYS A 153 -25.03 -21.87 -19.55
C LYS A 153 -24.24 -20.68 -20.11
N ALA A 154 -23.90 -20.75 -21.39
CA ALA A 154 -23.19 -19.68 -22.09
C ALA A 154 -23.93 -18.33 -21.97
N VAL A 155 -23.20 -17.29 -21.55
CA VAL A 155 -23.71 -15.92 -21.42
C VAL A 155 -23.67 -15.23 -22.78
N SER A 156 -24.77 -14.57 -23.15
CA SER A 156 -24.81 -13.79 -24.41
C SER A 156 -24.00 -12.48 -24.26
N PRO A 157 -23.42 -11.94 -25.36
CA PRO A 157 -22.76 -10.64 -25.32
C PRO A 157 -23.66 -9.52 -24.79
N ALA A 158 -24.96 -9.51 -25.13
CA ALA A 158 -25.90 -8.52 -24.62
C ALA A 158 -26.01 -8.58 -23.08
N THR A 159 -26.10 -9.79 -22.52
CA THR A 159 -26.12 -9.99 -21.07
C THR A 159 -24.82 -9.54 -20.40
N VAL A 160 -23.66 -9.70 -21.05
CA VAL A 160 -22.39 -9.17 -20.54
C VAL A 160 -22.42 -7.63 -20.50
N LEU A 161 -22.93 -6.99 -21.55
CA LEU A 161 -23.06 -5.52 -21.61
C LEU A 161 -24.03 -5.00 -20.53
N GLU A 162 -25.18 -5.63 -20.35
CA GLU A 162 -26.14 -5.29 -19.28
C GLU A 162 -25.50 -5.40 -17.88
N ARG A 163 -24.65 -6.42 -17.66
CA ARG A 163 -23.89 -6.57 -16.41
C ARG A 163 -22.88 -5.46 -16.22
N ILE A 164 -22.18 -5.06 -17.28
CA ILE A 164 -21.26 -3.90 -17.25
C ILE A 164 -22.02 -2.63 -16.89
N ASP A 165 -23.17 -2.36 -17.51
CA ASP A 165 -24.00 -1.20 -17.20
C ASP A 165 -24.46 -1.18 -15.73
N LYS A 166 -24.87 -2.35 -15.22
CA LYS A 166 -25.23 -2.51 -13.80
C LYS A 166 -24.05 -2.21 -12.87
N VAL A 167 -22.85 -2.70 -13.18
CA VAL A 167 -21.64 -2.41 -12.39
C VAL A 167 -21.30 -0.93 -12.42
N VAL A 168 -21.42 -0.26 -13.58
CA VAL A 168 -21.22 1.19 -13.69
C VAL A 168 -22.22 1.96 -12.81
N ALA A 169 -23.49 1.56 -12.79
CA ALA A 169 -24.49 2.15 -11.91
C ALA A 169 -24.13 1.94 -10.42
N ILE A 170 -23.62 0.77 -10.05
CA ILE A 170 -23.16 0.47 -8.68
C ILE A 170 -21.97 1.34 -8.28
N ILE A 171 -21.00 1.53 -9.19
CA ILE A 171 -19.84 2.41 -8.94
C ILE A 171 -20.31 3.84 -8.67
N ARG A 172 -21.22 4.37 -9.50
CA ARG A 172 -21.78 5.72 -9.33
C ARG A 172 -22.53 5.87 -8.00
N GLU A 173 -23.39 4.92 -7.67
CA GLU A 173 -24.13 4.95 -6.40
C GLU A 173 -23.17 4.87 -5.20
N ARG A 174 -22.17 3.97 -5.25
CA ARG A 174 -21.17 3.85 -4.19
C ARG A 174 -20.39 5.16 -4.02
N LYS A 175 -20.00 5.82 -5.11
CA LYS A 175 -19.37 7.15 -5.07
C LYS A 175 -20.26 8.17 -4.35
N SER A 176 -21.54 8.25 -4.72
CA SER A 176 -22.47 9.18 -4.07
C SER A 176 -22.64 8.89 -2.57
N GLN A 177 -22.64 7.62 -2.15
CA GLN A 177 -22.65 7.25 -0.73
C GLN A 177 -21.41 7.75 0.02
N VAL A 178 -20.22 7.58 -0.59
CA VAL A 178 -18.97 8.07 -0.01
C VAL A 178 -18.97 9.60 0.10
N GLU A 179 -19.41 10.31 -0.94
CA GLU A 179 -19.48 11.78 -0.95
C GLU A 179 -20.47 12.35 0.07
N ARG A 180 -21.53 11.62 0.40
CA ARG A 180 -22.47 11.99 1.48
C ARG A 180 -21.91 11.74 2.88
N GLY A 181 -20.78 11.05 3.00
CA GLY A 181 -20.20 10.65 4.28
C GLY A 181 -20.90 9.44 4.90
N ASP A 182 -21.51 8.57 4.09
CA ASP A 182 -22.20 7.36 4.58
C ASP A 182 -21.22 6.32 5.17
N PHE A 183 -19.90 6.53 5.05
CA PHE A 183 -18.86 5.63 5.57
C PHE A 183 -17.82 6.34 6.44
N GLU A 184 -17.55 5.79 7.63
CA GLU A 184 -16.52 6.32 8.55
C GLU A 184 -15.09 6.24 7.98
N TRP A 185 -14.86 5.29 7.08
CA TRP A 185 -13.56 5.15 6.43
C TRP A 185 -13.31 6.22 5.35
N ALA A 186 -14.35 6.89 4.86
CA ALA A 186 -14.23 7.91 3.84
C ALA A 186 -13.50 9.14 4.41
N LEU A 187 -12.51 9.64 3.66
CA LEU A 187 -11.90 10.93 3.98
C LEU A 187 -12.94 12.04 3.80
N ALA A 188 -12.94 13.04 4.67
CA ALA A 188 -13.85 14.18 4.56
C ALA A 188 -13.50 15.02 3.33
N GLY A 189 -14.39 15.06 2.34
CA GLY A 189 -14.22 15.81 1.09
C GLY A 189 -14.62 15.01 -0.15
N PRO A 190 -14.63 15.63 -1.34
CA PRO A 190 -14.95 14.94 -2.58
C PRO A 190 -13.96 13.81 -2.83
N VAL A 191 -14.45 12.68 -3.33
CA VAL A 191 -13.69 11.45 -3.71
C VAL A 191 -12.76 11.70 -4.91
N ALA A 192 -12.58 12.96 -5.29
CA ALA A 192 -11.83 13.35 -6.46
C ALA A 192 -10.36 12.97 -6.29
N TRP A 193 -9.89 12.18 -7.24
CA TRP A 193 -8.50 12.06 -7.62
C TRP A 193 -8.23 13.08 -8.72
N PRO A 194 -7.90 14.34 -8.38
CA PRO A 194 -7.56 15.35 -9.37
C PRO A 194 -6.25 14.95 -10.06
N LEU A 195 -6.34 14.75 -11.38
CA LEU A 195 -5.26 14.25 -12.22
C LEU A 195 -4.07 15.23 -12.35
N ASP A 196 -4.21 16.45 -11.85
CA ASP A 196 -3.20 17.51 -11.86
C ASP A 196 -2.48 17.69 -10.50
N VAL A 197 -2.90 16.97 -9.44
CA VAL A 197 -2.35 17.13 -8.07
C VAL A 197 -1.60 15.86 -7.64
N PRO A 198 -0.37 15.98 -7.09
CA PRO A 198 0.37 14.83 -6.56
C PRO A 198 -0.21 14.32 -5.23
N ASP A 199 -0.04 13.02 -4.97
CA ASP A 199 -0.60 12.32 -3.81
C ASP A 199 -0.22 12.97 -2.45
N TRP A 200 0.96 13.57 -2.32
CA TRP A 200 1.37 14.24 -1.08
C TRP A 200 0.56 15.51 -0.76
N GLN A 201 0.12 16.24 -1.78
CA GLN A 201 -0.76 17.39 -1.58
C GLN A 201 -2.16 16.93 -1.21
N LEU A 202 -2.65 15.84 -1.81
CA LEU A 202 -3.94 15.23 -1.46
C LEU A 202 -3.95 14.73 -0.02
N ALA A 203 -2.88 14.06 0.42
CA ALA A 203 -2.70 13.65 1.81
C ALA A 203 -2.72 14.84 2.78
N LEU A 204 -2.00 15.93 2.49
CA LEU A 204 -2.01 17.13 3.32
C LEU A 204 -3.40 17.80 3.39
N ARG A 205 -4.15 17.81 2.29
CA ARG A 205 -5.54 18.31 2.24
C ARG A 205 -6.48 17.45 3.10
N ALA A 206 -6.31 16.13 3.05
CA ALA A 206 -7.05 15.20 3.90
C ALA A 206 -6.75 15.40 5.39
N GLY A 207 -5.55 15.90 5.73
CA GLY A 207 -5.13 16.19 7.10
C GLY A 207 -4.80 14.95 7.92
N ALA A 208 -4.90 13.77 7.31
CA ALA A 208 -4.50 12.49 7.88
C ALA A 208 -4.10 11.54 6.76
N LEU A 209 -3.32 10.52 7.13
CA LEU A 209 -2.98 9.38 6.28
C LEU A 209 -3.43 8.10 6.95
N ARG A 210 -4.01 7.21 6.16
CA ARG A 210 -4.25 5.81 6.52
C ARG A 210 -3.52 4.91 5.54
N ALA A 211 -3.06 3.74 5.99
CA ALA A 211 -2.42 2.76 5.11
C ALA A 211 -3.33 2.36 3.92
N ALA A 212 -4.65 2.45 4.11
CA ALA A 212 -5.66 2.07 3.12
C ALA A 212 -5.97 3.14 2.06
N ASP A 213 -5.49 4.38 2.23
CA ASP A 213 -5.86 5.50 1.36
C ASP A 213 -5.30 5.34 -0.07
N GLY A 214 -4.32 4.45 -0.27
CA GLY A 214 -3.74 4.17 -1.58
C GLY A 214 -2.80 5.25 -2.11
N PHE A 215 -2.46 6.26 -1.29
CA PHE A 215 -1.45 7.26 -1.64
C PHE A 215 -0.09 6.61 -1.93
N PHE A 216 0.57 7.10 -2.97
CA PHE A 216 1.85 6.63 -3.43
C PHE A 216 2.82 7.80 -3.63
N PHE A 217 3.91 7.80 -2.85
CA PHE A 217 4.89 8.88 -2.86
C PHE A 217 6.08 8.49 -3.72
N ARG A 218 6.36 9.26 -4.77
CA ARG A 218 7.40 8.97 -5.78
C ARG A 218 8.80 9.01 -5.19
N SER A 219 9.02 9.86 -4.19
CA SER A 219 10.34 10.12 -3.63
C SER A 219 10.27 10.33 -2.11
N ASN A 220 11.43 10.26 -1.45
CA ASN A 220 11.56 10.69 -0.05
C ASN A 220 11.27 12.21 0.07
N GLY A 221 11.53 12.99 -0.98
CA GLY A 221 11.14 14.41 -1.05
C GLY A 221 9.64 14.62 -0.81
N GLU A 222 8.78 13.83 -1.46
CA GLU A 222 7.33 13.90 -1.24
C GLU A 222 6.92 13.50 0.18
N VAL A 223 7.56 12.47 0.76
CA VAL A 223 7.32 12.09 2.16
C VAL A 223 7.73 13.24 3.10
N ARG A 224 8.82 13.95 2.82
CA ARG A 224 9.27 15.11 3.63
C ARG A 224 8.28 16.27 3.59
N GLU A 225 7.58 16.50 2.47
CA GLU A 225 6.55 17.54 2.38
C GLU A 225 5.45 17.34 3.43
N LEU A 226 5.07 16.08 3.70
CA LEU A 226 4.02 15.72 4.66
C LEU A 226 4.35 16.18 6.10
N PHE A 227 5.63 16.40 6.39
CA PHE A 227 6.12 16.73 7.72
C PHE A 227 6.80 18.11 7.80
N GLY A 228 6.57 18.98 6.81
CA GLY A 228 7.15 20.32 6.78
C GLY A 228 8.69 20.34 6.66
N ARG A 229 9.26 19.26 6.12
CA ARG A 229 10.71 19.11 5.88
C ARG A 229 11.08 19.16 4.39
N GLY A 230 10.08 19.29 3.53
CA GLY A 230 10.27 19.42 2.08
C GLY A 230 10.62 20.84 1.66
N ASN A 231 10.71 21.06 0.36
CA ASN A 231 11.03 22.36 -0.24
C ASN A 231 9.87 22.93 -1.07
N GLY A 232 8.67 22.36 -0.92
CA GLY A 232 7.47 22.74 -1.65
C GLY A 232 7.36 22.14 -3.05
N THR A 233 8.34 21.37 -3.51
CA THR A 233 8.34 20.78 -4.86
C THR A 233 8.09 19.27 -4.86
N GLY A 234 8.19 18.61 -3.71
CA GLY A 234 8.25 17.14 -3.64
C GLY A 234 9.52 16.55 -4.29
N THR A 235 10.45 17.40 -4.71
CA THR A 235 11.75 17.03 -5.29
C THR A 235 12.85 17.42 -4.30
N GLY A 236 13.87 16.57 -4.11
CA GLY A 236 14.88 16.80 -3.09
C GLY A 236 15.46 15.50 -2.55
N SER A 237 16.73 15.57 -2.15
CA SER A 237 17.75 14.59 -2.54
C SER A 237 17.52 13.12 -2.20
N ASP A 238 17.83 12.31 -3.22
CA ASP A 238 18.12 10.87 -3.29
C ASP A 238 19.26 10.38 -2.36
N HIS A 239 19.56 11.11 -1.29
CA HIS A 239 20.50 10.67 -0.27
C HIS A 239 19.73 9.93 0.81
N PHE A 240 20.09 8.64 0.96
CA PHE A 240 19.63 7.58 1.86
C PHE A 240 19.60 7.93 3.36
N THR A 241 19.12 9.11 3.75
CA THR A 241 18.64 9.33 5.12
C THR A 241 17.27 8.69 5.18
N THR A 242 17.26 7.42 5.58
CA THR A 242 16.07 6.58 5.77
C THR A 242 15.09 7.14 6.81
N ASN A 243 15.43 8.28 7.42
CA ASN A 243 15.03 8.65 8.76
C ASN A 243 14.82 10.18 8.79
N ILE A 244 13.61 10.66 9.10
CA ILE A 244 13.30 12.08 9.28
C ILE A 244 12.96 12.32 10.74
N GLU A 245 13.74 13.16 11.41
CA GLU A 245 13.43 13.58 12.77
C GLU A 245 12.46 14.75 12.79
N LEU A 246 11.41 14.61 13.59
CA LEU A 246 10.40 15.63 13.77
C LEU A 246 10.77 16.50 14.98
N THR A 247 10.89 17.81 14.79
CA THR A 247 11.18 18.74 15.89
C THR A 247 10.00 18.74 16.87
N GLY A 248 10.25 18.55 18.15
CA GLY A 248 9.21 18.60 19.19
C GLY A 248 8.29 17.37 19.27
N SER A 249 8.59 16.28 18.54
CA SER A 249 7.84 15.02 18.60
C SER A 249 8.71 13.87 19.11
N SER A 250 8.15 12.90 19.82
CA SER A 250 8.83 11.63 20.12
C SER A 250 8.92 10.70 18.91
N ASP A 251 8.24 11.03 17.82
CA ASP A 251 8.13 10.18 16.65
C ASP A 251 9.21 10.50 15.61
N VAL A 252 9.56 9.47 14.84
CA VAL A 252 10.47 9.55 13.71
C VAL A 252 9.81 9.00 12.45
N VAL A 253 10.10 9.58 11.30
CA VAL A 253 9.63 9.03 10.02
C VAL A 253 10.67 8.07 9.51
N TRP A 254 10.25 6.85 9.21
CA TRP A 254 11.13 5.78 8.75
C TRP A 254 10.74 5.32 7.35
N CYS A 255 11.71 5.30 6.44
CA CYS A 255 11.54 4.97 5.03
C CYS A 255 12.34 3.70 4.64
N PRO A 256 12.07 2.53 5.23
CA PRO A 256 12.87 1.34 5.00
C PRO A 256 12.68 0.77 3.60
N THR A 257 13.74 0.13 3.07
CA THR A 257 13.60 -0.79 1.95
C THR A 257 13.58 -2.21 2.50
N LEU A 258 12.53 -2.97 2.16
CA LEU A 258 12.34 -4.33 2.65
C LEU A 258 13.34 -5.30 2.01
N ALA A 259 13.76 -6.30 2.79
CA ALA A 259 14.56 -7.43 2.33
C ALA A 259 13.73 -8.34 1.44
N VAL A 260 14.41 -9.18 0.66
CA VAL A 260 13.79 -10.28 -0.08
C VAL A 260 14.06 -11.58 0.67
N HIS A 261 13.02 -12.34 0.98
CA HIS A 261 13.14 -13.65 1.61
C HIS A 261 12.89 -14.78 0.60
N ASP A 262 13.76 -15.77 0.62
CA ASP A 262 13.61 -17.01 -0.13
C ASP A 262 13.89 -18.17 0.84
N PRO A 263 12.94 -19.08 1.11
CA PRO A 263 13.12 -20.11 2.13
C PRO A 263 14.29 -21.05 1.90
N LYS A 264 14.80 -21.16 0.67
CA LYS A 264 15.96 -22.00 0.35
C LYS A 264 17.27 -21.27 0.57
N THR A 265 17.28 -19.96 0.38
CA THR A 265 18.51 -19.14 0.36
C THR A 265 18.57 -18.07 1.46
N GLY A 266 17.52 -17.96 2.28
CA GLY A 266 17.38 -17.01 3.37
C GLY A 266 17.10 -15.58 2.90
N PHE A 267 17.43 -14.63 3.76
CA PHE A 267 17.24 -13.21 3.51
C PHE A 267 18.32 -12.62 2.60
N ARG A 268 17.89 -11.74 1.69
CA ARG A 268 18.76 -10.91 0.86
C ARG A 268 18.45 -9.43 1.05
N THR A 269 19.52 -8.65 1.18
CA THR A 269 19.49 -7.20 1.35
C THR A 269 19.14 -6.50 0.05
N THR A 270 18.36 -5.44 0.13
CA THR A 270 18.02 -4.58 -1.03
C THR A 270 18.77 -3.24 -1.01
N ASN A 271 19.66 -3.06 -0.04
CA ASN A 271 20.52 -1.89 0.10
C ASN A 271 22.00 -2.29 0.16
N THR A 272 22.88 -1.30 0.02
CA THR A 272 24.34 -1.48 -0.02
C THR A 272 24.98 -1.59 1.36
N ALA A 273 24.27 -1.21 2.43
CA ALA A 273 24.76 -1.23 3.80
C ALA A 273 24.49 -2.55 4.53
N GLY A 274 23.74 -3.45 3.92
CA GLY A 274 23.51 -4.79 4.45
C GLY A 274 22.34 -4.91 5.41
N TRP A 275 21.57 -3.84 5.62
CA TRP A 275 20.41 -3.88 6.50
C TRP A 275 19.32 -4.79 5.93
N LEU A 276 18.73 -5.61 6.80
CA LEU A 276 17.50 -6.34 6.49
C LEU A 276 16.35 -5.63 7.19
N ASN A 277 15.32 -5.26 6.45
CA ASN A 277 14.06 -4.82 7.02
C ASN A 277 12.98 -5.80 6.58
N TRP A 278 12.14 -6.28 7.49
CA TRP A 278 11.16 -7.32 7.18
C TRP A 278 9.86 -7.03 7.89
N ILE A 279 8.72 -7.23 7.22
CA ILE A 279 7.41 -7.15 7.87
C ILE A 279 6.95 -8.58 8.13
N MET A 280 6.50 -8.81 9.36
CA MET A 280 6.05 -10.09 9.87
C MET A 280 4.61 -9.96 10.31
N THR A 281 3.85 -11.04 10.16
CA THR A 281 2.51 -11.16 10.74
C THR A 281 2.45 -12.35 11.68
N GLU A 282 2.12 -12.09 12.94
CA GLU A 282 1.97 -13.10 14.00
C GLU A 282 0.52 -13.01 14.52
N GLY A 283 -0.38 -13.84 13.98
CA GLY A 283 -1.82 -13.68 14.21
C GLY A 283 -2.29 -12.31 13.70
N ASP A 284 -2.90 -11.52 14.58
CA ASP A 284 -3.37 -10.16 14.27
C ASP A 284 -2.31 -9.07 14.52
N GLU A 285 -1.11 -9.46 14.99
CA GLU A 285 0.00 -8.54 15.17
C GLU A 285 0.79 -8.38 13.88
N VAL A 286 1.16 -7.13 13.59
CA VAL A 286 2.10 -6.79 12.54
C VAL A 286 3.34 -6.25 13.20
N LEU A 287 4.47 -6.87 12.89
CA LEU A 287 5.78 -6.42 13.32
C LEU A 287 6.58 -5.95 12.11
N ILE A 288 7.44 -4.95 12.32
CA ILE A 288 8.50 -4.62 11.38
C ILE A 288 9.84 -4.81 12.09
N GLY A 289 10.64 -5.72 11.54
CA GLY A 289 11.95 -6.08 12.03
C GLY A 289 13.06 -5.35 11.27
N GLN A 290 14.14 -5.00 11.96
CA GLN A 290 15.39 -4.55 11.38
C GLN A 290 16.55 -5.40 11.91
N ALA A 291 17.45 -5.84 11.03
CA ALA A 291 18.68 -6.53 11.39
C ALA A 291 19.89 -5.87 10.73
N ALA A 292 20.90 -5.54 11.53
CA ALA A 292 22.19 -5.05 11.08
C ALA A 292 23.13 -6.22 10.77
N PRO A 293 23.98 -6.12 9.72
CA PRO A 293 25.07 -7.07 9.57
C PRO A 293 26.05 -6.93 10.74
N SER A 294 26.73 -8.03 11.09
CA SER A 294 27.80 -7.98 12.09
C SER A 294 28.92 -7.01 11.64
N GLU A 295 29.57 -6.35 12.61
CA GLU A 295 30.68 -5.43 12.33
C GLU A 295 31.79 -6.10 11.51
N ALA A 296 32.11 -7.36 11.84
CA ALA A 296 33.10 -8.16 11.11
C ALA A 296 32.70 -8.37 9.64
N SER A 297 31.42 -8.63 9.36
CA SER A 297 30.90 -8.77 8.00
C SER A 297 30.98 -7.44 7.23
N ALA A 298 30.56 -6.35 7.86
CA ALA A 298 30.63 -5.00 7.28
C ALA A 298 32.07 -4.59 6.95
N ALA A 299 33.01 -4.84 7.86
CA ALA A 299 34.43 -4.57 7.66
C ALA A 299 35.01 -5.41 6.51
N ARG A 300 34.73 -6.72 6.47
CA ARG A 300 35.19 -7.63 5.41
C ARG A 300 34.71 -7.20 4.04
N ARG A 301 33.43 -6.82 3.94
CA ARG A 301 32.82 -6.41 2.67
C ARG A 301 33.31 -5.03 2.22
N LYS A 302 33.55 -4.10 3.15
CA LYS A 302 34.20 -2.81 2.87
C LYS A 302 35.63 -3.01 2.33
N ALA A 303 36.41 -3.90 2.94
CA ALA A 303 37.75 -4.24 2.47
C ALA A 303 37.74 -4.86 1.07
N ALA A 304 36.83 -5.81 0.81
CA ALA A 304 36.66 -6.42 -0.51
C ALA A 304 36.24 -5.40 -1.58
N SER A 305 35.37 -4.45 -1.23
CA SER A 305 34.96 -3.36 -2.12
C SER A 305 36.12 -2.43 -2.47
N LEU A 306 36.95 -2.06 -1.49
CA LEU A 306 38.16 -1.26 -1.71
C LEU A 306 39.17 -2.01 -2.60
N ALA A 307 39.28 -3.32 -2.43
CA ALA A 307 40.10 -4.21 -3.26
C ALA A 307 39.48 -4.52 -4.64
N LYS A 308 38.29 -3.97 -4.96
CA LYS A 308 37.53 -4.24 -6.19
C LYS A 308 37.25 -5.73 -6.44
N ALA A 309 37.23 -6.55 -5.39
CA ALA A 309 36.93 -7.97 -5.49
C ALA A 309 35.46 -8.20 -5.91
N LYS A 310 35.24 -9.15 -6.82
CA LYS A 310 33.90 -9.57 -7.26
C LYS A 310 33.83 -11.10 -7.32
N PRO A 311 32.77 -11.74 -6.80
CA PRO A 311 31.66 -11.13 -6.06
C PRO A 311 32.11 -10.62 -4.68
N LEU A 312 31.37 -9.65 -4.12
CA LEU A 312 31.58 -9.22 -2.74
C LEU A 312 31.18 -10.34 -1.76
N PRO A 313 31.87 -10.49 -0.61
CA PRO A 313 31.50 -11.45 0.43
C PRO A 313 30.05 -11.30 0.88
N ALA A 314 29.38 -12.40 1.20
CA ALA A 314 28.01 -12.38 1.72
C ALA A 314 27.92 -11.60 3.05
N TRP A 315 26.74 -11.06 3.31
CA TRP A 315 26.43 -10.45 4.61
C TRP A 315 26.21 -11.54 5.65
N GLU A 316 26.76 -11.36 6.84
CA GLU A 316 26.60 -12.26 7.98
C GLU A 316 26.01 -11.47 9.15
N TYR A 317 24.97 -12.03 9.76
CA TYR A 317 24.21 -11.43 10.84
C TYR A 317 24.55 -12.15 12.15
N GLY A 318 24.92 -11.39 13.17
CA GLY A 318 25.24 -11.93 14.49
C GLY A 318 24.01 -12.08 15.36
N VAL A 319 24.18 -12.75 16.50
CA VAL A 319 23.22 -12.67 17.61
C VAL A 319 23.46 -11.34 18.32
N PRO A 320 22.43 -10.51 18.56
CA PRO A 320 22.54 -9.29 19.35
C PRO A 320 23.15 -9.56 20.73
N ALA A 321 23.97 -8.63 21.25
CA ALA A 321 24.75 -8.85 22.46
C ALA A 321 23.87 -9.06 23.71
N ASP A 322 22.75 -8.35 23.80
CA ASP A 322 21.71 -8.50 24.83
C ASP A 322 21.08 -9.90 24.80
N VAL A 323 20.82 -10.43 23.61
CA VAL A 323 20.31 -11.79 23.44
C VAL A 323 21.39 -12.83 23.76
N ALA A 324 22.64 -12.60 23.32
CA ALA A 324 23.77 -13.49 23.61
C ALA A 324 24.05 -13.63 25.10
N ALA A 325 23.95 -12.54 25.86
CA ALA A 325 24.12 -12.54 27.32
C ALA A 325 23.02 -13.33 28.05
N GLN A 326 21.83 -13.44 27.48
CA GLN A 326 20.71 -14.19 28.07
C GLN A 326 20.72 -15.68 27.73
N PHE A 327 21.33 -16.07 26.60
CA PHE A 327 21.53 -17.47 26.19
C PHE A 327 22.36 -18.29 27.19
N GLU A 328 23.16 -17.65 28.03
CA GLU A 328 23.88 -18.32 29.11
C GLU A 328 22.98 -18.67 30.31
N SER A 329 21.70 -18.24 30.36
CA SER A 329 20.92 -18.25 31.60
C SER A 329 19.50 -18.84 31.61
N SER A 330 18.75 -19.05 30.51
CA SER A 330 17.51 -19.87 30.58
C SER A 330 16.93 -20.33 29.23
N ILE A 331 16.37 -21.54 29.25
CA ILE A 331 15.52 -22.15 28.21
C ILE A 331 14.08 -21.75 28.54
N ASP A 332 13.55 -20.69 27.93
CA ASP A 332 12.15 -20.60 27.50
C ASP A 332 11.85 -19.28 26.79
N ARG A 333 10.97 -19.35 25.79
CA ARG A 333 10.81 -18.39 24.70
C ARG A 333 9.80 -17.28 25.04
N GLU A 334 10.29 -16.13 25.48
CA GLU A 334 9.57 -14.85 25.56
C GLU A 334 10.43 -13.73 24.91
N PRO A 335 9.85 -12.61 24.46
CA PRO A 335 10.60 -11.46 23.95
C PRO A 335 11.68 -11.00 24.95
N VAL A 336 12.92 -10.91 24.49
CA VAL A 336 14.02 -10.34 25.29
C VAL A 336 13.80 -8.84 25.47
N ALA A 337 13.75 -8.39 26.73
CA ALA A 337 13.65 -6.98 27.08
C ALA A 337 14.91 -6.24 26.61
N TRP A 338 14.71 -5.20 25.81
CA TRP A 338 15.75 -4.42 25.16
C TRP A 338 16.20 -3.23 26.04
N THR A 339 17.49 -2.92 26.02
CA THR A 339 18.09 -1.76 26.70
C THR A 339 18.50 -0.70 25.67
N PRO A 340 18.03 0.56 25.78
CA PRO A 340 18.40 1.64 24.87
C PRO A 340 19.91 1.94 24.86
N ASP A 341 20.49 2.16 23.67
CA ASP A 341 21.87 2.64 23.48
C ASP A 341 21.96 4.18 23.54
N GLY A 342 20.85 4.85 23.86
CA GLY A 342 20.76 6.29 24.03
C GLY A 342 20.53 7.07 22.73
N HIS A 343 20.36 6.38 21.60
CA HIS A 343 20.00 7.00 20.33
C HIS A 343 18.50 7.31 20.31
N ARG A 344 18.06 8.44 19.75
CA ARG A 344 16.62 8.83 19.79
C ARG A 344 15.66 7.78 19.19
N TRP A 345 16.18 6.95 18.28
CA TRP A 345 15.47 5.87 17.59
C TRP A 345 15.10 4.69 18.49
N ASP A 346 15.82 4.57 19.58
CA ASP A 346 15.74 3.51 20.57
C ASP A 346 14.40 3.65 21.33
N GLY A 347 13.98 4.89 21.62
CA GLY A 347 12.71 5.17 22.30
C GLY A 347 11.58 5.67 21.41
N ALA A 348 11.81 5.89 20.11
CA ALA A 348 10.88 6.59 19.24
C ALA A 348 9.88 5.66 18.54
N ARG A 349 8.62 6.11 18.42
CA ARG A 349 7.66 5.49 17.50
C ARG A 349 8.03 5.84 16.06
N ARG A 350 7.78 4.92 15.13
CA ARG A 350 8.20 5.00 13.74
C ARG A 350 6.99 5.18 12.81
N ILE A 351 6.80 6.38 12.27
CA ILE A 351 5.84 6.64 11.18
C ILE A 351 6.46 6.07 9.90
N THR A 352 5.94 4.96 9.39
CA THR A 352 6.69 4.12 8.47
C THR A 352 6.14 4.20 7.04
N PHE A 353 7.03 4.45 6.09
CA PHE A 353 6.80 4.47 4.66
C PHE A 353 7.70 3.45 3.96
N VAL A 354 7.18 2.28 3.58
CA VAL A 354 8.03 1.27 2.95
C VAL A 354 8.30 1.61 1.50
N ARG A 355 9.54 1.42 1.06
CA ARG A 355 9.88 1.49 -0.36
C ARG A 355 9.32 0.28 -1.07
N THR A 356 8.45 0.50 -2.05
CA THR A 356 7.72 -0.55 -2.74
C THR A 356 7.47 -0.20 -4.21
N LYS A 357 6.75 -1.08 -4.91
CA LYS A 357 6.21 -0.84 -6.23
C LYS A 357 4.69 -0.79 -6.17
N ASP A 358 4.08 0.13 -6.91
CA ASP A 358 2.63 0.11 -7.11
C ASP A 358 2.21 -0.99 -8.11
N ALA A 359 0.90 -1.11 -8.36
CA ALA A 359 0.33 -2.12 -9.26
C ALA A 359 0.92 -2.08 -10.68
N ILE A 360 1.30 -0.89 -11.17
CA ILE A 360 1.91 -0.73 -12.49
C ILE A 360 3.44 -0.85 -12.48
N GLY A 361 4.05 -1.03 -11.32
CA GLY A 361 5.49 -1.29 -11.17
C GLY A 361 6.35 -0.04 -10.96
N ARG A 362 5.76 1.15 -10.81
CA ARG A 362 6.48 2.38 -10.44
C ARG A 362 7.07 2.20 -9.05
N ARG A 363 8.29 2.68 -8.83
CA ARG A 363 8.95 2.62 -7.52
C ARG A 363 8.66 3.90 -6.74
N GLY A 364 8.45 3.75 -5.44
CA GLY A 364 8.13 4.85 -4.53
C GLY A 364 7.97 4.34 -3.12
N PHE A 365 7.17 5.06 -2.34
CA PHE A 365 6.92 4.81 -0.93
C PHE A 365 5.42 4.75 -0.67
N GLN A 366 5.02 3.83 0.20
CA GLN A 366 3.64 3.72 0.70
C GLN A 366 3.66 3.76 2.22
N PHE A 367 2.74 4.52 2.80
CA PHE A 367 2.53 4.53 4.24
C PHE A 367 1.98 3.18 4.69
N VAL A 368 2.59 2.58 5.71
CA VAL A 368 2.20 1.26 6.25
C VAL A 368 1.71 1.32 7.69
N GLY A 369 1.75 2.51 8.31
CA GLY A 369 1.32 2.72 9.69
C GLY A 369 2.39 3.33 10.59
N VAL A 370 2.01 3.49 11.85
CA VAL A 370 2.86 3.93 12.96
C VAL A 370 3.21 2.72 13.80
N PHE A 371 4.50 2.48 13.98
CA PHE A 371 5.04 1.39 14.78
C PHE A 371 5.57 1.92 16.11
N SER A 372 5.55 1.09 17.15
CA SER A 372 6.11 1.38 18.46
C SER A 372 7.63 1.62 18.39
N ALA A 373 8.22 2.02 19.51
CA ALA A 373 9.64 1.80 19.74
C ALA A 373 9.97 0.29 19.68
N PRO A 374 11.23 -0.09 19.48
CA PRO A 374 11.70 -1.47 19.63
C PRO A 374 11.14 -2.15 20.89
N ILE A 375 10.60 -3.36 20.71
CA ILE A 375 10.01 -4.16 21.81
C ILE A 375 10.81 -5.43 22.11
N GLY A 376 11.99 -5.57 21.50
CA GLY A 376 12.87 -6.73 21.64
C GLY A 376 13.22 -7.36 20.30
N HIS A 377 13.66 -8.61 20.35
CA HIS A 377 14.18 -9.34 19.20
C HIS A 377 13.31 -10.52 18.77
N ARG A 378 13.36 -10.87 17.48
CA ARG A 378 12.73 -12.05 16.88
C ARG A 378 13.70 -12.77 15.96
N ALA A 379 13.85 -14.08 16.14
CA ALA A 379 14.66 -14.93 15.27
C ALA A 379 13.80 -15.49 14.13
N ILE A 380 14.21 -15.24 12.88
CA ILE A 380 13.63 -15.83 11.68
C ILE A 380 14.75 -16.36 10.81
N ASP A 381 14.71 -17.65 10.49
CA ASP A 381 15.71 -18.33 9.65
C ASP A 381 17.15 -18.04 10.06
N GLY A 382 17.39 -18.00 11.39
CA GLY A 382 18.71 -17.75 11.97
C GLY A 382 19.15 -16.28 12.00
N VAL A 383 18.31 -15.34 11.54
CA VAL A 383 18.55 -13.90 11.63
C VAL A 383 17.73 -13.31 12.77
N TRP A 384 18.36 -12.52 13.63
CA TRP A 384 17.70 -11.79 14.71
C TRP A 384 17.33 -10.38 14.26
N PHE A 385 16.05 -10.07 14.32
CA PHE A 385 15.50 -8.77 14.01
C PHE A 385 15.11 -8.05 15.29
N GLU A 386 15.56 -6.82 15.46
CA GLU A 386 14.94 -5.87 16.39
C GLU A 386 13.57 -5.51 15.84
N VAL A 387 12.49 -5.75 16.60
CA VAL A 387 11.13 -5.60 16.11
C VAL A 387 10.40 -4.44 16.75
N CYS A 388 9.63 -3.73 15.94
CA CYS A 388 8.65 -2.74 16.36
C CYS A 388 7.24 -3.26 16.03
N ARG A 389 6.25 -3.01 16.89
CA ARG A 389 4.86 -3.45 16.70
C ARG A 389 4.02 -2.35 16.08
N LEU A 390 3.15 -2.67 15.12
CA LEU A 390 2.16 -1.72 14.59
C LEU A 390 1.21 -1.28 15.70
N VAL A 391 1.11 0.03 15.95
CA VAL A 391 0.23 0.61 16.98
C VAL A 391 -0.91 1.44 16.40
N SER A 392 -0.77 1.91 15.16
CA SER A 392 -1.82 2.63 14.42
C SER A 392 -1.62 2.43 12.92
N ASP A 393 -2.70 2.26 12.17
CA ASP A 393 -2.71 2.25 10.70
C ASP A 393 -2.83 3.66 10.11
N SER A 394 -2.91 4.67 10.97
CA SER A 394 -3.14 6.06 10.60
C SER A 394 -2.27 7.05 11.36
N VAL A 395 -2.04 8.21 10.75
CA VAL A 395 -1.30 9.33 11.34
C VAL A 395 -1.94 10.65 10.93
N GLN A 396 -2.03 11.59 11.87
CA GLN A 396 -2.49 12.95 11.58
C GLN A 396 -1.37 13.75 10.91
N LEU A 397 -1.72 14.56 9.91
CA LEU A 397 -0.80 15.45 9.22
C LEU A 397 -1.07 16.91 9.59
N PRO A 398 -0.06 17.79 9.55
CA PRO A 398 -0.29 19.22 9.66
C PRO A 398 -1.19 19.69 8.51
N ARG A 399 -2.36 20.25 8.82
CA ARG A 399 -3.26 20.81 7.81
C ARG A 399 -2.61 22.02 7.15
N LEU A 400 -2.60 22.06 5.82
CA LEU A 400 -2.30 23.28 5.06
C LEU A 400 -3.28 24.38 5.50
N GLY A 401 -2.78 25.44 6.15
CA GLY A 401 -3.57 26.62 6.55
C GLY A 401 -3.99 26.73 8.02
N ALA A 402 -3.56 25.84 8.92
CA ALA A 402 -3.68 26.13 10.36
C ALA A 402 -2.59 27.15 10.76
N PRO A 403 -2.93 28.28 11.39
CA PRO A 403 -1.92 29.21 11.88
C PRO A 403 -1.04 28.50 12.90
N THR A 404 0.28 28.57 12.71
CA THR A 404 1.27 28.28 13.75
C THR A 404 0.88 29.07 14.99
N ARG A 405 0.50 28.37 16.06
CA ARG A 405 0.38 28.97 17.39
C ARG A 405 1.75 29.16 18.01
#